data_AF-A0A2V8PDJ9-F1
#
_entry.id   AF-A0A2V8PDJ9-F1
#
_cell.length_a   1.000
_cell.length_b   1.000
_cell.length_c   1.000
_cell.angle_alpha   90.00
_cell.angle_beta   90.00
_cell.angle_gamma   90.00
#
_symmetry.space_group_name_H-M   'P 1'
#
loop_
_entity.id
_entity.type
_entity.pdbx_description
1 polymer ?
#
loop_
_entity_poly.entity_id
_entity_poly.type
_entity_poly.pdbx_seq_one_letter_code
_entity_poly.pdbx_strand_id
1 'polypeptide(L)'
;MVEREAERWRLCMHYLSRAAVALCLSPFVLCVQAQQPTKPGEPPGYTLEATKLPDASRLGITQIPLEVDMNLAEQFVRIGFGPQVLGQRGFQSTKFLTPPLSTAQAAELVRVVPEYGSFRGAAVAEGIKQFAGRVSSVEFGREGSPVLYVQLPYWTHQREGPIPREKGARIPDEESNQLVEELRKVFVAGLGAEEFGPDTIDKRKIRIWWHH
;
A
#
# COMPACT_ATOMS: atom_id res chain seq x y z
N MET A 1 -51.88 22.20 29.01
CA MET A 1 -51.09 23.18 28.25
C MET A 1 -49.99 22.41 27.55
N VAL A 2 -50.22 22.15 26.26
CA VAL A 2 -49.20 21.84 25.26
C VAL A 2 -48.55 20.45 25.40
N GLU A 3 -49.39 19.42 25.30
CA GLU A 3 -49.12 18.25 24.47
C GLU A 3 -49.05 18.69 23.00
N ARG A 4 -47.97 19.36 22.61
CA ARG A 4 -47.63 19.59 21.19
C ARG A 4 -46.16 19.35 21.00
N GLU A 5 -45.80 18.11 20.67
CA GLU A 5 -44.60 17.81 19.87
C GLU A 5 -44.53 16.33 19.41
N ALA A 6 -45.68 15.64 19.34
CA ALA A 6 -45.76 14.25 18.87
C ALA A 6 -46.52 14.08 17.54
N GLU A 7 -46.78 15.17 16.81
CA GLU A 7 -47.49 15.19 15.52
C GLU A 7 -46.56 15.60 14.34
N ARG A 8 -45.47 14.86 14.12
CA ARG A 8 -44.64 15.11 12.92
C ARG A 8 -44.19 13.87 12.15
N TRP A 9 -44.67 12.68 12.51
CA TRP A 9 -44.23 11.43 11.88
C TRP A 9 -45.35 10.39 11.64
N ARG A 10 -46.57 10.82 11.29
CA ARG A 10 -47.67 9.91 10.92
C ARG A 10 -48.56 10.41 9.79
N LEU A 11 -47.98 10.78 8.65
CA LEU A 11 -48.72 10.95 7.40
C LEU A 11 -47.86 10.44 6.24
N CYS A 12 -48.48 9.66 5.35
CA CYS A 12 -47.90 8.97 4.19
C CYS A 12 -47.41 7.52 4.40
N MET A 13 -48.19 6.73 5.14
CA MET A 13 -48.35 5.30 4.84
C MET A 13 -49.85 4.98 4.86
N HIS A 14 -50.31 4.18 3.90
CA HIS A 14 -51.71 3.98 3.44
C HIS A 14 -52.10 5.00 2.37
N TYR A 15 -52.22 4.63 1.10
CA TYR A 15 -53.34 3.82 0.61
C TYR A 15 -52.97 3.02 -0.65
N LEU A 16 -53.13 1.70 -0.54
CA LEU A 16 -53.27 0.74 -1.65
C LEU A 16 -54.74 0.30 -1.69
N SER A 17 -55.45 0.52 -2.81
CA SER A 17 -56.66 -0.23 -3.24
C SER A 17 -57.18 0.38 -4.56
N ARG A 18 -57.05 -0.31 -5.70
CA ARG A 18 -57.95 -1.35 -6.30
C ARG A 18 -59.18 -0.78 -7.05
N ALA A 19 -59.20 -0.97 -8.38
CA ALA A 19 -60.31 -1.32 -9.30
C ALA A 19 -59.96 -0.82 -10.72
N ALA A 20 -59.57 -1.64 -11.71
CA ALA A 20 -60.33 -2.59 -12.54
C ALA A 20 -61.39 -1.95 -13.46
N VAL A 21 -61.15 -1.97 -14.78
CA VAL A 21 -61.92 -2.68 -15.85
C VAL A 21 -61.62 -2.07 -17.23
N ALA A 22 -61.47 -2.96 -18.20
CA ALA A 22 -61.06 -2.80 -19.58
C ALA A 22 -62.10 -2.13 -20.51
N LEU A 23 -61.63 -1.56 -21.62
CA LEU A 23 -62.35 -1.48 -22.89
C LEU A 23 -61.36 -1.45 -24.06
N CYS A 24 -61.51 -2.42 -24.96
CA CYS A 24 -60.80 -2.58 -26.23
C CYS A 24 -61.10 -1.42 -27.20
N LEU A 25 -60.18 -1.15 -28.13
CA LEU A 25 -60.41 -0.89 -29.57
C LEU A 25 -59.07 -0.51 -30.24
N SER A 26 -58.57 -1.38 -31.13
CA SER A 26 -57.51 -1.16 -32.12
C SER A 26 -57.98 -0.27 -33.29
N PRO A 27 -57.16 0.11 -34.29
CA PRO A 27 -55.70 0.23 -34.38
C PRO A 27 -55.28 1.65 -34.86
N PHE A 28 -54.12 2.15 -34.48
CA PHE A 28 -53.45 3.20 -35.25
C PHE A 28 -52.03 2.76 -35.56
N VAL A 29 -51.85 2.35 -36.82
CA VAL A 29 -50.55 2.20 -37.46
C VAL A 29 -49.94 3.60 -37.51
N LEU A 30 -49.07 3.92 -36.55
CA LEU A 30 -48.16 5.04 -36.65
C LEU A 30 -46.84 4.48 -37.16
N CYS A 31 -46.63 4.64 -38.47
CA CYS A 31 -45.32 4.56 -39.09
C CYS A 31 -44.39 5.53 -38.36
N VAL A 32 -43.59 5.02 -37.43
CA VAL A 32 -42.49 5.76 -36.83
C VAL A 32 -41.47 5.96 -37.94
N GLN A 33 -41.39 7.19 -38.46
CA GLN A 33 -40.28 7.62 -39.30
C GLN A 33 -39.00 7.42 -38.48
N ALA A 34 -38.14 6.52 -38.95
CA ALA A 34 -36.80 6.35 -38.42
C ALA A 34 -36.03 7.66 -38.61
N GLN A 35 -35.92 8.45 -37.55
CA GLN A 35 -34.97 9.54 -37.48
C GLN A 35 -33.56 8.93 -37.52
N GLN A 36 -32.83 9.21 -38.60
CA GLN A 36 -31.43 8.83 -38.70
C GLN A 36 -30.65 9.43 -37.51
N PRO A 37 -29.78 8.65 -36.84
CA PRO A 37 -28.94 9.18 -35.78
C PRO A 37 -28.03 10.28 -36.35
N THR A 38 -28.14 11.48 -35.77
CA THR A 38 -27.27 12.61 -36.04
C THR A 38 -25.82 12.24 -35.72
N LYS A 39 -24.91 12.65 -36.60
CA LYS A 39 -23.45 12.41 -36.47
C LYS A 39 -22.96 12.75 -35.06
N PRO A 40 -22.13 11.90 -34.43
CA PRO A 40 -21.50 12.25 -33.16
C PRO A 40 -20.57 13.46 -33.37
N GLY A 41 -20.79 14.51 -32.57
CA GLY A 41 -19.98 15.71 -32.55
C GLY A 41 -18.54 15.41 -32.16
N GLU A 42 -17.63 16.08 -32.85
CA GLU A 42 -16.19 16.04 -32.63
C GLU A 42 -15.86 16.55 -31.21
N PRO A 43 -15.18 15.76 -30.35
CA PRO A 43 -14.79 16.23 -29.03
C PRO A 43 -13.75 17.36 -29.16
N PRO A 44 -13.77 18.36 -28.26
CA PRO A 44 -12.80 19.45 -28.28
C PRO A 44 -11.37 18.91 -28.21
N GLY A 45 -10.54 19.33 -29.15
CA GLY A 45 -9.16 18.88 -29.32
C GLY A 45 -8.29 19.25 -28.13
N TYR A 46 -8.14 18.32 -27.19
CA TYR A 46 -7.01 18.31 -26.27
C TYR A 46 -5.87 17.54 -26.93
N THR A 47 -4.72 18.17 -27.06
CA THR A 47 -3.47 17.50 -27.43
C THR A 47 -3.00 16.69 -26.23
N LEU A 48 -3.07 15.36 -26.34
CA LEU A 48 -2.30 14.48 -25.47
C LEU A 48 -0.83 14.68 -25.83
N GLU A 49 -0.11 15.55 -25.12
CA GLU A 49 1.34 15.48 -25.12
C GLU A 49 1.73 14.19 -24.43
N ALA A 50 1.91 13.14 -25.22
CA ALA A 50 2.51 11.90 -24.77
C ALA A 50 3.94 12.23 -24.36
N THR A 51 4.13 12.55 -23.07
CA THR A 51 5.45 12.63 -22.48
C THR A 51 6.07 11.26 -22.67
N LYS A 52 7.09 11.16 -23.54
CA LYS A 52 7.83 9.91 -23.70
C LYS A 52 8.33 9.53 -22.32
N LEU A 53 7.86 8.38 -21.82
CA LEU A 53 8.45 7.76 -20.64
C LEU A 53 9.96 7.66 -20.88
N PRO A 54 10.80 8.03 -19.90
CA PRO A 54 12.24 7.94 -20.05
C PRO A 54 12.64 6.52 -20.49
N ASP A 55 13.70 6.44 -21.32
CA ASP A 55 14.23 5.19 -21.91
C ASP A 55 14.63 4.14 -20.85
N ALA A 56 14.62 4.48 -19.55
CA ALA A 56 14.69 3.54 -18.44
C ALA A 56 13.69 2.38 -18.58
N SER A 57 12.55 2.60 -19.23
CA SER A 57 11.54 1.57 -19.52
C SER A 57 12.03 0.46 -20.48
N ARG A 58 13.13 0.68 -21.22
CA ARG A 58 13.71 -0.28 -22.18
C ARG A 58 14.88 -1.08 -21.61
N LEU A 59 15.48 -0.59 -20.54
CA LEU A 59 16.47 -1.34 -19.78
C LEU A 59 15.68 -2.27 -18.88
N GLY A 60 15.56 -3.54 -19.27
CA GLY A 60 14.90 -4.54 -18.44
C GLY A 60 15.43 -4.50 -17.00
N ILE A 61 14.60 -4.93 -16.04
CA ILE A 61 14.93 -4.87 -14.61
C ILE A 61 16.29 -5.53 -14.39
N THR A 62 17.22 -4.83 -13.74
CA THR A 62 18.59 -5.32 -13.47
C THR A 62 18.80 -5.69 -12.02
N GLN A 63 17.95 -5.19 -11.11
CA GLN A 63 18.07 -5.37 -9.66
C GLN A 63 16.71 -5.59 -8.99
N ILE A 64 16.75 -6.32 -7.86
CA ILE A 64 15.62 -6.51 -6.96
C ILE A 64 15.97 -5.90 -5.60
N PRO A 65 15.03 -5.17 -4.96
CA PRO A 65 13.82 -4.63 -5.56
C PRO A 65 14.14 -3.49 -6.55
N LEU A 66 13.09 -2.96 -7.18
CA LEU A 66 13.20 -1.88 -8.16
C LEU A 66 13.80 -0.62 -7.54
N GLU A 67 14.47 0.18 -8.37
CA GLU A 67 14.97 1.49 -7.95
C GLU A 67 13.83 2.41 -7.50
N VAL A 68 14.06 3.09 -6.38
CA VAL A 68 13.15 4.05 -5.77
C VAL A 68 13.88 5.38 -5.67
N ASP A 69 13.16 6.49 -5.94
CA ASP A 69 13.67 7.83 -5.68
C ASP A 69 13.83 8.03 -4.16
N MET A 70 15.09 7.96 -3.71
CA MET A 70 15.42 8.03 -2.29
C MET A 70 15.15 9.40 -1.67
N ASN A 71 15.23 10.48 -2.44
CA ASN A 71 14.92 11.82 -1.92
C ASN A 71 13.42 11.95 -1.62
N LEU A 72 12.59 11.46 -2.54
CA LEU A 72 11.14 11.44 -2.34
C LEU A 72 10.75 10.50 -1.19
N ALA A 73 11.37 9.33 -1.11
CA ALA A 73 11.10 8.36 -0.06
C ALA A 73 11.53 8.89 1.33
N GLU A 74 12.66 9.59 1.43
CA GLU A 74 13.07 10.28 2.66
C GLU A 74 12.01 11.30 3.07
N GLN A 75 11.59 12.20 2.16
CA GLN A 75 10.56 13.20 2.47
C GLN A 75 9.26 12.56 2.97
N PHE A 76 8.85 11.46 2.34
CA PHE A 76 7.68 10.69 2.76
C PHE A 76 7.80 10.17 4.20
N VAL A 77 8.97 9.61 4.56
CA VAL A 77 9.26 9.15 5.93
C VAL A 77 9.28 10.32 6.91
N ARG A 78 9.92 11.46 6.55
CA ARG A 78 9.97 12.66 7.40
C ARG A 78 8.58 13.20 7.71
N ILE A 79 7.70 13.23 6.71
CA ILE A 79 6.28 13.60 6.89
C ILE A 79 5.59 12.57 7.79
N GLY A 80 5.80 11.28 7.53
CA GLY A 80 5.23 10.19 8.32
C GLY A 80 5.54 10.27 9.82
N PHE A 81 6.75 10.68 10.18
CA PHE A 81 7.22 10.84 11.56
C PHE A 81 7.24 12.30 12.04
N GLY A 82 6.57 13.21 11.31
CA GLY A 82 6.49 14.67 11.50
C GLY A 82 7.15 15.23 12.77
N PRO A 83 6.52 15.18 13.96
CA PRO A 83 7.05 15.79 15.17
C PRO A 83 8.45 15.30 15.59
N GLN A 84 8.74 14.01 15.38
CA GLN A 84 10.01 13.39 15.77
C GLN A 84 11.16 13.71 14.83
N VAL A 85 10.87 14.13 13.59
CA VAL A 85 11.89 14.38 12.57
C VAL A 85 11.96 15.86 12.15
N LEU A 86 10.81 16.53 12.12
CA LEU A 86 10.67 17.91 11.66
C LEU A 86 10.46 18.90 12.82
N GLY A 87 10.19 18.42 14.04
CA GLY A 87 9.85 19.28 15.19
C GLY A 87 8.52 20.05 15.03
N GLN A 88 7.79 19.79 13.96
CA GLN A 88 6.53 20.46 13.62
C GLN A 88 5.34 19.62 14.07
N ARG A 89 4.41 20.24 14.80
CA ARG A 89 3.12 19.65 15.15
C ARG A 89 2.10 20.03 14.08
N GLY A 90 1.34 19.07 13.56
CA GLY A 90 0.14 19.37 12.76
C GLY A 90 -0.03 18.59 11.45
N PHE A 91 1.04 18.00 10.89
CA PHE A 91 0.93 17.17 9.69
C PHE A 91 1.86 15.95 9.80
N GLN A 92 1.25 14.78 9.99
CA GLN A 92 1.94 13.49 9.97
C GLN A 92 0.98 12.42 9.45
N SER A 93 1.54 11.37 8.85
CA SER A 93 0.79 10.14 8.60
C SER A 93 1.11 9.11 9.67
N THR A 94 0.10 8.70 10.43
CA THR A 94 0.25 7.59 11.41
C THR A 94 0.17 6.22 10.76
N LYS A 95 -0.20 6.15 9.47
CA LYS A 95 -0.33 4.91 8.70
C LYS A 95 0.25 5.09 7.31
N PHE A 96 1.41 4.50 7.08
CA PHE A 96 2.03 4.46 5.76
C PHE A 96 3.03 3.33 5.67
N LEU A 97 3.37 2.93 4.44
CA LEU A 97 4.39 1.95 4.16
C LEU A 97 5.08 2.33 2.86
N THR A 98 6.41 2.23 2.83
CA THR A 98 7.16 2.39 1.58
C THR A 98 6.85 1.24 0.62
N PRO A 99 7.09 1.41 -0.68
CA PRO A 99 7.28 0.27 -1.57
C PRO A 99 8.41 -0.66 -1.08
N PRO A 100 8.53 -1.88 -1.63
CA PRO A 100 9.68 -2.75 -1.36
C PRO A 100 11.02 -2.07 -1.69
N LEU A 101 11.94 -2.06 -0.72
CA LEU A 101 13.27 -1.45 -0.78
C LEU A 101 14.35 -2.51 -0.58
N SER A 102 15.54 -2.26 -1.13
CA SER A 102 16.71 -3.04 -0.73
C SER A 102 17.05 -2.75 0.72
N THR A 103 17.80 -3.64 1.37
CA THR A 103 18.30 -3.43 2.74
C THR A 103 19.10 -2.14 2.86
N ALA A 104 19.87 -1.76 1.82
CA ALA A 104 20.63 -0.53 1.77
C ALA A 104 19.71 0.71 1.79
N GLN A 105 18.72 0.75 0.90
CA GLN A 105 17.74 1.83 0.83
C GLN A 105 16.90 1.92 2.11
N ALA A 106 16.40 0.78 2.61
CA ALA A 106 15.64 0.74 3.85
C ALA A 106 16.47 1.24 5.04
N ALA A 107 17.73 0.84 5.15
CA ALA A 107 18.63 1.32 6.20
C ALA A 107 18.85 2.84 6.11
N GLU A 108 18.93 3.42 4.91
CA GLU A 108 19.02 4.87 4.73
C GLU A 108 17.76 5.58 5.25
N LEU A 109 16.57 5.13 4.83
CA LEU A 109 15.30 5.72 5.26
C LEU A 109 15.03 5.55 6.75
N VAL A 110 15.41 4.41 7.34
CA VAL A 110 15.22 4.14 8.77
C VAL A 110 16.07 5.09 9.63
N ARG A 111 17.26 5.50 9.19
CA ARG A 111 18.10 6.47 9.91
C ARG A 111 17.49 7.86 10.03
N VAL A 112 16.57 8.20 9.12
CA VAL A 112 15.88 9.49 9.10
C VAL A 112 15.08 9.70 10.39
N VAL A 113 14.62 8.62 11.02
CA VAL A 113 13.90 8.64 12.30
C VAL A 113 14.92 8.40 13.43
N PRO A 114 15.33 9.43 14.20
CA PRO A 114 16.38 9.24 15.19
C PRO A 114 15.93 8.27 16.28
N GLU A 115 14.80 8.58 16.92
CA GLU A 115 14.22 7.83 18.01
C GLU A 115 12.69 7.94 18.00
N TYR A 116 12.00 6.87 18.39
CA TYR A 116 10.55 6.85 18.59
C TYR A 116 10.20 5.77 19.62
N GLY A 117 10.06 6.14 20.89
CA GLY A 117 9.92 5.16 21.97
C GLY A 117 11.17 4.30 22.13
N SER A 118 11.01 2.97 22.07
CA SER A 118 12.12 1.99 22.07
C SER A 118 12.85 1.91 20.72
N PHE A 119 12.25 2.41 19.64
CA PHE A 119 12.86 2.41 18.31
C PHE A 119 14.04 3.38 18.24
N ARG A 120 15.19 2.89 17.77
CA ARG A 120 16.43 3.65 17.54
C ARG A 120 16.86 3.51 16.09
N GLY A 121 16.57 4.50 15.23
CA GLY A 121 16.71 4.34 13.78
C GLY A 121 18.13 4.01 13.34
N ALA A 122 19.15 4.64 13.93
CA ALA A 122 20.55 4.31 13.61
C ALA A 122 20.90 2.83 13.89
N ALA A 123 20.47 2.30 15.04
CA ALA A 123 20.73 0.90 15.41
C ALA A 123 19.92 -0.09 14.55
N VAL A 124 18.65 0.23 14.28
CA VAL A 124 17.80 -0.59 13.39
C VAL A 124 18.34 -0.62 11.98
N ALA A 125 18.85 0.50 11.46
CA ALA A 125 19.50 0.56 10.14
C ALA A 125 20.74 -0.34 10.04
N GLU A 126 21.56 -0.44 11.10
CA GLU A 126 22.66 -1.39 11.14
C GLU A 126 22.19 -2.84 11.27
N GLY A 127 21.08 -3.08 11.98
CA GLY A 127 20.42 -4.39 12.03
C GLY A 127 19.97 -4.86 10.64
N ILE A 128 19.33 -3.99 9.87
CA ILE A 128 18.82 -4.29 8.51
C ILE A 128 19.96 -4.71 7.57
N LYS A 129 21.08 -3.99 7.58
CA LYS A 129 22.23 -4.26 6.69
C LYS A 129 22.79 -5.67 6.82
N GLN A 130 22.64 -6.32 7.97
CA GLN A 130 23.15 -7.68 8.20
C GLN A 130 22.46 -8.73 7.32
N PHE A 131 21.30 -8.38 6.75
CA PHE A 131 20.50 -9.27 5.91
C PHE A 131 20.64 -8.97 4.41
N ALA A 132 21.62 -8.13 4.04
CA ALA A 132 21.86 -7.76 2.66
C ALA A 132 22.09 -8.98 1.77
N GLY A 133 21.40 -9.05 0.64
CA GLY A 133 21.46 -10.17 -0.31
C GLY A 133 20.86 -11.49 0.19
N ARG A 134 20.22 -11.51 1.37
CA ARG A 134 19.61 -12.72 1.96
C ARG A 134 18.08 -12.67 1.98
N VAL A 135 17.52 -11.47 2.00
CA VAL A 135 16.07 -11.20 1.96
C VAL A 135 15.67 -10.76 0.54
N SER A 136 14.37 -10.75 0.22
CA SER A 136 13.89 -10.26 -1.07
C SER A 136 13.80 -8.74 -1.10
N SER A 137 13.28 -8.17 -0.02
CA SER A 137 13.06 -6.73 0.12
C SER A 137 12.68 -6.40 1.56
N VAL A 138 12.71 -5.11 1.86
CA VAL A 138 12.31 -4.53 3.14
C VAL A 138 11.34 -3.40 2.86
N GLU A 139 10.24 -3.33 3.59
CA GLU A 139 9.35 -2.16 3.59
C GLU A 139 9.39 -1.52 4.97
N PHE A 140 9.46 -0.19 5.01
CA PHE A 140 9.50 0.57 6.26
C PHE A 140 8.33 1.54 6.31
N GLY A 141 7.76 1.73 7.49
CA GLY A 141 6.65 2.64 7.63
C GLY A 141 6.18 2.82 9.06
N ARG A 142 4.88 3.07 9.18
CA ARG A 142 4.24 3.33 10.46
C ARG A 142 2.85 2.73 10.51
N GLU A 143 2.54 2.13 11.65
CA GLU A 143 1.20 1.65 12.04
C GLU A 143 0.94 2.14 13.46
N GLY A 144 0.72 3.45 13.61
CA GLY A 144 0.77 4.15 14.90
C GLY A 144 2.20 4.35 15.41
N SER A 145 3.03 3.32 15.28
CA SER A 145 4.46 3.28 15.63
C SER A 145 5.30 2.72 14.46
N PRO A 146 6.64 2.83 14.51
CA PRO A 146 7.52 2.24 13.51
C PRO A 146 7.20 0.77 13.26
N VAL A 147 7.11 0.41 11.99
CA VAL A 147 6.96 -0.97 11.55
C VAL A 147 7.93 -1.25 10.42
N LEU A 148 8.51 -2.45 10.45
CA LEU A 148 9.37 -2.99 9.42
C LEU A 148 8.75 -4.29 8.92
N TYR A 149 8.70 -4.45 7.62
CA TYR A 149 8.32 -5.69 6.98
C TYR A 149 9.51 -6.24 6.21
N VAL A 150 9.90 -7.48 6.49
CA VAL A 150 10.99 -8.16 5.80
C VAL A 150 10.42 -9.29 4.96
N GLN A 151 10.55 -9.19 3.64
CA GLN A 151 10.08 -10.22 2.73
C GLN A 151 11.12 -11.33 2.59
N LEU A 152 10.73 -12.56 2.90
CA LEU A 152 11.58 -13.74 2.74
C LEU A 152 11.53 -14.27 1.29
N PRO A 153 12.68 -14.64 0.72
CA PRO A 153 12.74 -15.30 -0.58
C PRO A 153 12.33 -16.76 -0.45
N TYR A 154 11.64 -17.28 -1.46
CA TYR A 154 11.35 -18.71 -1.59
C TYR A 154 12.24 -19.38 -2.63
N TRP A 155 12.68 -18.63 -3.64
CA TRP A 155 13.68 -19.05 -4.61
C TRP A 155 14.93 -18.17 -4.51
N THR A 156 16.10 -18.72 -4.84
CA THR A 156 17.37 -17.97 -4.75
C THR A 156 17.41 -16.71 -5.60
N HIS A 157 16.72 -16.68 -6.75
CA HIS A 157 16.64 -15.52 -7.63
C HIS A 157 15.71 -14.40 -7.13
N GLN A 158 15.03 -14.61 -6.00
CA GLN A 158 14.19 -13.60 -5.36
C GLN A 158 14.94 -12.77 -4.32
N ARG A 159 16.16 -13.16 -3.96
CA ARG A 159 17.02 -12.37 -3.09
C ARG A 159 17.30 -11.02 -3.74
N GLU A 160 17.42 -10.00 -2.91
CA GLU A 160 17.81 -8.69 -3.37
C GLU A 160 19.20 -8.71 -4.01
N GLY A 161 19.44 -7.75 -4.90
CA GLY A 161 20.66 -7.62 -5.68
C GLY A 161 20.45 -7.83 -7.18
N PRO A 162 21.53 -8.05 -7.94
CA PRO A 162 21.46 -8.23 -9.38
C PRO A 162 20.62 -9.44 -9.76
N ILE A 163 19.77 -9.29 -10.79
CA ILE A 163 18.94 -10.40 -11.27
C ILE A 163 19.83 -11.49 -11.87
N PRO A 164 19.80 -12.73 -11.32
CA PRO A 164 20.61 -13.82 -11.86
C PRO A 164 20.12 -14.23 -13.25
N ARG A 165 21.05 -14.58 -14.14
CA ARG A 165 20.72 -15.15 -15.47
C ARG A 165 20.30 -16.62 -15.39
N GLU A 166 20.66 -17.30 -14.31
CA GLU A 166 20.41 -18.72 -14.11
C GLU A 166 19.03 -18.97 -13.48
N LYS A 167 18.50 -20.18 -13.70
CA LYS A 167 17.28 -20.62 -13.01
C LYS A 167 17.59 -20.76 -11.52
N GLY A 168 16.87 -20.02 -10.68
CA GLY A 168 17.04 -20.13 -9.23
C GLY A 168 16.60 -21.49 -8.68
N ALA A 169 17.19 -21.88 -7.55
CA ALA A 169 16.83 -23.08 -6.80
C ALA A 169 15.87 -22.73 -5.66
N ARG A 170 15.09 -23.71 -5.19
CA ARG A 170 14.22 -23.53 -4.03
C ARG A 170 15.11 -23.40 -2.80
N ILE A 171 14.81 -22.42 -1.95
CA ILE A 171 15.49 -22.28 -0.66
C ILE A 171 14.94 -23.35 0.30
N PRO A 172 15.79 -24.15 0.95
CA PRO A 172 15.34 -25.13 1.94
C PRO A 172 14.63 -24.48 3.12
N ASP A 173 13.61 -25.15 3.65
CA ASP A 173 12.81 -24.61 4.75
C ASP A 173 13.67 -24.36 6.01
N GLU A 174 14.70 -25.18 6.25
CA GLU A 174 15.68 -24.99 7.34
C GLU A 174 16.44 -23.67 7.22
N GLU A 175 16.90 -23.33 6.02
CA GLU A 175 17.61 -22.06 5.77
C GLU A 175 16.67 -20.86 5.98
N SER A 176 15.41 -21.00 5.56
CA SER A 176 14.39 -19.97 5.78
C SER A 176 14.08 -19.80 7.28
N ASN A 177 13.97 -20.89 8.04
CA ASN A 177 13.71 -20.86 9.47
C ASN A 177 14.89 -20.25 10.23
N GLN A 178 16.12 -20.59 9.85
CA GLN A 178 17.32 -20.00 10.42
C GLN A 178 17.35 -18.48 10.19
N LEU A 179 17.01 -18.02 8.97
CA LEU A 179 16.92 -16.59 8.67
C LEU A 179 15.89 -15.88 9.56
N VAL A 180 14.72 -16.50 9.80
CA VAL A 180 13.69 -15.95 10.70
C VAL A 180 14.19 -15.85 12.14
N GLU A 181 14.90 -16.85 12.65
CA GLU A 181 15.45 -16.81 14.01
C GLU A 181 16.58 -15.79 14.16
N GLU A 182 17.40 -15.60 13.12
CA GLU A 182 18.39 -14.52 13.08
C GLU A 182 17.73 -13.14 13.09
N LEU A 183 16.67 -12.94 12.29
CA LEU A 183 15.86 -11.71 12.32
C LEU A 183 15.29 -11.47 13.72
N ARG A 184 14.71 -12.51 14.35
CA ARG A 184 14.17 -12.42 15.71
C ARG A 184 15.25 -12.02 16.71
N LYS A 185 16.42 -12.67 16.66
CA LYS A 185 17.54 -12.36 17.55
C LYS A 185 18.01 -10.92 17.41
N VAL A 186 18.15 -10.42 16.18
CA VAL A 186 18.60 -9.05 15.93
C VAL A 186 17.54 -8.04 16.38
N PHE A 187 16.29 -8.17 15.91
CA PHE A 187 15.30 -7.13 16.10
C PHE A 187 14.59 -7.17 17.45
N VAL A 188 14.25 -8.36 17.95
CA VAL A 188 13.57 -8.50 19.25
C VAL A 188 14.60 -8.43 20.38
N ALA A 189 15.57 -9.36 20.40
CA ALA A 189 16.51 -9.44 21.52
C ALA A 189 17.56 -8.33 21.49
N GLY A 190 18.00 -7.89 20.31
CA GLY A 190 19.04 -6.87 20.15
C GLY A 190 18.52 -5.43 20.07
N LEU A 191 17.33 -5.22 19.51
CA LEU A 191 16.82 -3.88 19.16
C LEU A 191 15.44 -3.57 19.76
N GLY A 192 14.93 -4.44 20.64
CA GLY A 192 13.75 -4.17 21.45
C GLY A 192 12.43 -4.10 20.70
N ALA A 193 12.30 -4.75 19.53
CA ALA A 193 11.00 -4.89 18.87
C ALA A 193 10.06 -5.73 19.74
N GLU A 194 8.87 -5.20 20.04
CA GLU A 194 7.90 -5.86 20.93
C GLU A 194 7.02 -6.86 20.20
N GLU A 195 6.74 -6.66 18.91
CA GLU A 195 5.99 -7.63 18.09
C GLU A 195 6.86 -8.15 16.94
N PHE A 196 6.83 -9.46 16.75
CA PHE A 196 7.53 -10.16 15.67
C PHE A 196 6.74 -11.38 15.22
N GLY A 197 6.43 -11.46 13.94
CA GLY A 197 5.75 -12.63 13.38
C GLY A 197 5.47 -12.52 11.89
N PRO A 198 4.91 -13.59 11.28
CA PRO A 198 4.44 -13.51 9.91
C PRO A 198 3.31 -12.48 9.80
N ASP A 199 3.31 -11.74 8.69
CA ASP A 199 2.20 -10.89 8.32
C ASP A 199 0.93 -11.73 8.10
N THR A 200 -0.21 -11.12 8.38
CA THR A 200 -1.52 -11.78 8.31
C THR A 200 -1.96 -12.08 6.88
N ILE A 201 -1.48 -11.30 5.90
CA ILE A 201 -1.84 -11.41 4.49
C ILE A 201 -0.79 -12.24 3.75
N ASP A 202 0.50 -11.90 3.89
CA ASP A 202 1.61 -12.67 3.33
C ASP A 202 2.48 -13.29 4.42
N LYS A 203 2.32 -14.60 4.64
CA LYS A 203 3.10 -15.34 5.64
C LYS A 203 4.60 -15.36 5.39
N ARG A 204 5.07 -15.03 4.17
CA ARG A 204 6.50 -14.89 3.86
C ARG A 204 7.06 -13.51 4.18
N LYS A 205 6.21 -12.58 4.58
CA LYS A 205 6.60 -11.27 5.06
C LYS A 205 6.62 -11.32 6.59
N ILE A 206 7.75 -10.97 7.19
CA ILE A 206 7.88 -10.90 8.64
C ILE A 206 7.62 -9.45 9.06
N ARG A 207 6.57 -9.25 9.86
CA ARG A 207 6.23 -7.97 10.48
C ARG A 207 6.98 -7.82 11.80
N ILE A 208 7.62 -6.66 11.97
CA ILE A 208 8.40 -6.30 13.14
C ILE A 208 7.95 -4.90 13.56
N TRP A 209 7.50 -4.74 14.81
CA TRP A 209 6.88 -3.50 15.27
C TRP A 209 7.42 -3.07 16.62
N TRP A 210 7.54 -1.75 16.81
CA TRP A 210 8.04 -1.12 18.04
C TRP A 210 6.96 -0.32 18.77
N HIS A 211 6.93 -0.35 20.10
CA HIS A 211 6.06 0.49 20.90
C HIS A 211 6.65 1.88 21.14
N HIS A 212 5.78 2.88 21.25
CA HIS A 212 6.11 4.25 21.68
C HIS A 212 5.69 4.62 23.09
#